data_AF-A0A1Q3GKK1-F1
#
_entry.id   AF-A0A1Q3GKK1-F1
#
_cell.length_a   1.000
_cell.length_b   1.000
_cell.length_c   1.000
_cell.angle_alpha   90.00
_cell.angle_beta   90.00
_cell.angle_gamma   90.00
#
_symmetry.space_group_name_H-M   'P 1'
#
loop_
_entity.id
_entity.type
_entity.pdbx_description
1 polymer ?
#
loop_
_entity_poly.entity_id
_entity_poly.type
_entity_poly.pdbx_seq_one_letter_code
_entity_poly.pdbx_strand_id
1 'polypeptide(L)'
;MRLNYCLIFTFIGFLFLVDFVQAQNIVQGNATIDTTQKTIIIPYTIQDVAPSRPSKVHQYNLRLYYTQDGGKTFIGPLKQVVGHSGEQILPGQKKIAWNYAQEEGLFTGNNVQFKVAGNYEPSVIGLKGPGAAFKSLLVPGWGKRQTYPSQSTHRRFWYVPTIAVYSLLAVGTIARISREDNYRKYLNATNNQEANTFYESARQQHRIFLGTWVAASVIWLADIAMVVIRGASNKKAQKQLIKKNQMMDQKVGITTSYDFNTNQPNIGLRLKF
;
A
#
# COMPACT_ATOMS: atom_id res chain seq x y z
N MET A 1 30.96 17.29 -47.52
CA MET A 1 29.67 17.88 -47.13
C MET A 1 29.16 17.07 -45.95
N ARG A 2 29.16 17.68 -44.76
CA ARG A 2 28.85 17.03 -43.48
C ARG A 2 27.35 16.96 -43.30
N LEU A 3 26.83 15.86 -42.75
CA LEU A 3 25.77 15.96 -41.75
C LEU A 3 25.88 14.76 -40.78
N ASN A 4 26.32 15.10 -39.57
CA ASN A 4 26.43 14.22 -38.42
C ASN A 4 25.04 13.86 -37.91
N TYR A 5 24.74 12.58 -37.70
CA TYR A 5 23.63 12.16 -36.84
C TYR A 5 24.08 12.31 -35.38
N CYS A 6 24.04 13.56 -34.94
CA CYS A 6 24.27 14.00 -33.58
C CYS A 6 23.08 13.59 -32.71
N LEU A 7 23.33 12.76 -31.70
CA LEU A 7 22.76 12.85 -30.35
C LEU A 7 21.46 13.65 -30.22
N ILE A 8 20.32 12.97 -30.34
CA ILE A 8 19.04 13.42 -29.76
C ILE A 8 18.53 12.29 -28.88
N PHE A 9 19.15 12.13 -27.72
CA PHE A 9 18.68 11.23 -26.66
C PHE A 9 18.86 11.87 -25.28
N THR A 10 18.56 13.16 -25.16
CA THR A 10 18.60 13.86 -23.88
C THR A 10 17.66 15.05 -23.94
N PHE A 11 16.36 14.81 -23.79
CA PHE A 11 15.44 15.73 -23.12
C PHE A 11 14.09 15.05 -22.95
N ILE A 12 13.34 15.45 -21.92
CA ILE A 12 12.03 14.93 -21.47
C ILE A 12 12.17 13.84 -20.40
N GLY A 13 12.13 14.31 -19.15
CA GLY A 13 12.03 13.45 -17.99
C GLY A 13 12.35 14.11 -16.65
N PHE A 14 12.60 15.41 -16.59
CA PHE A 14 12.61 16.15 -15.31
C PHE A 14 11.16 16.39 -14.87
N LEU A 15 10.51 15.30 -14.47
CA LEU A 15 9.17 15.28 -13.92
C LEU A 15 9.26 15.85 -12.51
N PHE A 16 8.95 17.13 -12.42
CA PHE A 16 8.60 17.89 -11.22
C PHE A 16 8.20 17.01 -10.02
N LEU A 17 9.14 16.80 -9.10
CA LEU A 17 8.81 16.49 -7.71
C LEU A 17 8.34 17.78 -7.06
N VAL A 18 7.09 18.16 -7.35
CA VAL A 18 6.39 19.11 -6.50
C VAL A 18 5.99 18.32 -5.27
N ASP A 19 6.67 18.56 -4.15
CA ASP A 19 6.20 18.10 -2.86
C ASP A 19 4.88 18.82 -2.58
N PHE A 20 3.78 18.13 -2.91
CA PHE A 20 2.47 18.56 -2.46
C PHE A 20 2.47 18.48 -0.94
N VAL A 21 2.54 19.64 -0.28
CA VAL A 21 2.14 19.77 1.13
C VAL A 21 0.67 19.40 1.19
N GLN A 22 0.40 18.12 1.47
CA GLN A 22 -0.96 17.64 1.56
C GLN A 22 -1.57 18.18 2.86
N ALA A 23 -2.51 19.12 2.71
CA ALA A 23 -3.24 19.68 3.84
C ALA A 23 -4.01 18.57 4.57
N GLN A 24 -3.88 18.52 5.90
CA GLN A 24 -4.65 17.62 6.76
C GLN A 24 -5.85 18.36 7.33
N ASN A 25 -7.00 17.68 7.34
CA ASN A 25 -8.21 18.23 7.95
C ASN A 25 -8.35 17.67 9.38
N ILE A 26 -7.70 18.35 10.32
CA ILE A 26 -7.76 18.04 11.76
C ILE A 26 -8.61 19.11 12.44
N VAL A 27 -9.70 18.69 13.08
CA VAL A 27 -10.58 19.58 13.85
C VAL A 27 -10.29 19.36 15.33
N GLN A 28 -9.73 20.36 16.00
CA GLN A 28 -9.44 20.30 17.43
C GLN A 28 -10.67 20.67 18.26
N GLY A 29 -10.90 19.95 19.36
CA GLY A 29 -11.89 20.30 20.37
C GLY A 29 -11.27 21.08 21.52
N ASN A 30 -12.10 21.45 22.49
CA ASN A 30 -11.65 22.17 23.68
C ASN A 30 -10.80 21.27 24.57
N ALA A 31 -9.61 21.75 24.95
CA ALA A 31 -8.74 21.04 25.88
C ALA A 31 -9.29 21.10 27.30
N THR A 32 -9.13 20.02 28.07
CA THR A 32 -9.56 19.93 29.47
C THR A 32 -8.36 19.61 30.34
N ILE A 33 -8.24 20.28 31.49
CA ILE A 33 -7.17 20.05 32.46
C ILE A 33 -7.63 19.07 33.54
N ASP A 34 -6.79 18.07 33.83
CA ASP A 34 -6.90 17.20 34.99
C ASP A 34 -5.77 17.57 35.96
N THR A 35 -6.11 18.36 36.97
CA THR A 35 -5.17 18.85 37.99
C THR A 35 -4.67 17.74 38.92
N THR A 36 -5.44 16.66 39.08
CA THR A 36 -5.08 15.52 39.93
C THR A 36 -3.98 14.69 39.28
N GLN A 37 -4.11 14.44 37.98
CA GLN A 37 -3.10 13.69 37.21
C GLN A 37 -2.00 14.58 36.63
N LYS A 38 -2.12 15.90 36.77
CA LYS A 38 -1.26 16.91 36.11
C LYS A 38 -1.18 16.67 34.61
N THR A 39 -2.33 16.40 34.00
CA THR A 39 -2.43 16.17 32.56
C THR A 39 -3.39 17.15 31.89
N ILE A 40 -3.12 17.47 30.63
CA ILE A 40 -4.06 18.18 29.77
C ILE A 40 -4.51 17.22 28.69
N ILE A 41 -5.82 17.07 28.55
CA ILE A 41 -6.45 16.21 27.55
C ILE A 41 -6.88 17.09 26.37
N ILE A 42 -6.32 16.80 25.20
CA ILE A 42 -6.62 17.50 23.95
C ILE A 42 -7.44 16.55 23.05
N PRO A 43 -8.76 16.70 22.96
CA PRO A 43 -9.58 15.98 22.00
C PRO A 43 -9.42 16.60 20.60
N TYR A 44 -9.39 15.75 19.57
CA TYR A 44 -9.39 16.19 18.18
C TYR A 44 -10.00 15.12 17.28
N THR A 45 -10.42 15.50 16.08
CA THR A 45 -10.97 14.59 15.07
C THR A 45 -10.14 14.68 13.80
N ILE A 46 -9.72 13.53 13.31
CA ILE A 46 -9.07 13.41 12.00
C ILE A 46 -10.16 13.10 10.98
N GLN A 47 -10.42 14.02 10.06
CA GLN A 47 -11.29 13.78 8.92
C GLN A 47 -10.43 13.23 7.78
N ASP A 48 -10.68 11.99 7.38
CA ASP A 48 -9.93 11.40 6.28
C ASP A 48 -10.44 11.93 4.94
N VAL A 49 -9.77 12.95 4.40
CA VAL A 49 -10.07 13.50 3.08
C VAL A 49 -9.46 12.57 2.03
N ALA A 50 -10.07 11.41 1.83
CA ALA A 50 -9.51 10.38 0.96
C ALA A 50 -9.66 10.76 -0.53
N PRO A 51 -8.58 10.79 -1.34
CA PRO A 51 -8.71 10.76 -2.79
C PRO A 51 -9.27 9.39 -3.23
N SER A 52 -9.93 9.36 -4.39
CA SER A 52 -10.80 8.28 -4.92
C SER A 52 -10.14 6.90 -5.21
N ARG A 53 -9.09 6.49 -4.48
CA ARG A 53 -8.22 5.35 -4.79
C ARG A 53 -8.22 4.29 -3.66
N PRO A 54 -7.83 3.04 -3.94
CA PRO A 54 -8.18 1.87 -3.13
C PRO A 54 -7.32 1.64 -1.86
N SER A 55 -6.61 2.66 -1.37
CA SER A 55 -6.37 2.81 0.07
C SER A 55 -7.35 3.88 0.54
N LYS A 56 -8.59 3.47 0.85
CA LYS A 56 -9.63 4.41 1.28
C LYS A 56 -9.28 5.13 2.58
N VAL A 57 -8.29 4.61 3.32
CA VAL A 57 -7.90 5.06 4.63
C VAL A 57 -6.42 5.44 4.63
N HIS A 58 -6.09 6.60 5.16
CA HIS A 58 -4.72 6.99 5.47
C HIS A 58 -4.37 6.67 6.93
N GLN A 59 -3.08 6.55 7.19
CA GLN A 59 -2.54 6.57 8.54
C GLN A 59 -1.74 7.86 8.73
N TYR A 60 -1.77 8.40 9.94
CA TYR A 60 -1.22 9.70 10.27
C TYR A 60 -0.04 9.54 11.23
N ASN A 61 0.99 10.38 11.06
CA ASN A 61 2.05 10.58 12.03
C ASN A 61 1.87 11.96 12.65
N LEU A 62 1.32 12.00 13.87
CA LEU A 62 0.89 13.25 14.50
C LEU A 62 1.82 13.62 15.66
N ARG A 63 2.00 14.92 15.85
CA ARG A 63 2.78 15.51 16.92
C ARG A 63 1.99 16.64 17.56
N LEU A 64 2.17 16.80 18.87
CA LEU A 64 1.53 17.84 19.64
C LEU A 64 2.50 19.01 19.86
N TYR A 65 1.98 20.22 19.66
CA TYR A 65 2.66 21.48 19.92
C TYR A 65 1.77 22.36 20.79
N TYR A 66 2.37 23.27 21.53
CA TYR A 66 1.65 24.28 22.31
C TYR A 66 2.21 25.68 22.06
N THR A 67 1.45 26.70 22.44
CA THR A 67 1.85 28.12 22.38
C THR A 67 1.41 28.81 23.66
N GLN A 68 2.14 29.85 24.07
CA GLN A 68 1.76 30.72 25.19
C GLN A 68 1.72 32.21 24.80
N ASP A 69 1.99 32.52 23.53
CA ASP A 69 2.05 33.88 22.98
C ASP A 69 0.85 34.20 22.06
N GLY A 70 -0.25 33.46 22.26
CA GLY A 70 -1.48 33.61 21.47
C GLY A 70 -1.38 33.03 20.07
N GLY A 71 -0.50 32.05 19.84
CA GLY A 71 -0.38 31.35 18.56
C GLY A 71 0.64 31.96 17.58
N LYS A 72 1.48 32.89 18.04
CA LYS A 72 2.56 33.45 17.20
C LYS A 72 3.69 32.44 17.02
N THR A 73 4.05 31.70 18.08
CA THR A 73 5.04 30.63 18.03
C THR A 73 4.49 29.35 18.66
N PHE A 74 4.83 28.22 18.04
CA PHE A 74 4.47 26.90 18.54
C PHE A 74 5.73 26.16 19.00
N ILE A 75 5.72 25.78 20.27
CA ILE A 75 6.78 25.03 20.95
C ILE A 75 6.43 23.53 20.87
N GLY A 76 7.41 22.72 20.50
CA GLY A 76 7.26 21.27 20.40
C GLY A 76 8.23 20.65 19.37
N PRO A 77 8.08 19.37 19.03
CA PRO A 77 7.01 18.48 19.49
C PRO A 77 7.14 18.10 20.96
N LEU A 78 6.03 18.07 21.69
CA LEU A 78 5.96 17.65 23.08
C LEU A 78 6.31 16.16 23.24
N LYS A 79 7.05 15.81 24.29
CA LYS A 79 7.57 14.45 24.50
C LYS A 79 6.74 13.64 25.49
N GLN A 80 6.20 14.28 26.54
CA GLN A 80 5.47 13.58 27.60
C GLN A 80 3.98 13.39 27.26
N VAL A 81 3.73 12.78 26.10
CA VAL A 81 2.39 12.62 25.52
C VAL A 81 1.97 11.15 25.51
N VAL A 82 0.71 10.91 25.86
CA VAL A 82 0.05 9.60 25.90
C VAL A 82 -1.17 9.62 24.99
N GLY A 83 -1.46 8.50 24.33
CA GLY A 83 -2.61 8.35 23.44
C GLY A 83 -2.22 8.48 21.99
N HIS A 84 -2.97 9.27 21.24
CA HIS A 84 -2.88 9.34 19.78
C HIS A 84 -1.81 10.34 19.31
N SER A 85 -0.56 10.09 19.68
CA SER A 85 0.60 10.84 19.21
C SER A 85 1.64 9.86 18.64
N GLY A 86 2.39 10.31 17.63
CA GLY A 86 3.34 9.50 16.89
C GLY A 86 2.75 8.82 15.66
N GLU A 87 3.30 7.68 15.28
CA GLU A 87 3.05 7.03 13.99
C GLU A 87 1.85 6.09 13.96
N GLN A 88 1.29 5.91 12.76
CA GLN A 88 0.27 4.92 12.44
C GLN A 88 -1.07 5.14 13.16
N ILE A 89 -1.46 6.40 13.29
CA ILE A 89 -2.75 6.79 13.87
C ILE A 89 -3.81 6.70 12.78
N LEU A 90 -4.92 6.04 13.09
CA LEU A 90 -6.06 5.92 12.18
C LEU A 90 -7.03 7.11 12.35
N PRO A 91 -7.82 7.45 11.31
CA PRO A 91 -8.77 8.55 11.38
C PRO A 91 -9.92 8.34 12.38
N GLY A 92 -10.67 9.40 12.65
CA GLY A 92 -11.79 9.41 13.59
C GLY A 92 -11.55 10.31 14.80
N GLN A 93 -12.35 10.12 15.85
CA GLN A 93 -12.22 10.82 17.13
C GLN A 93 -11.01 10.32 17.90
N LYS A 94 -10.19 11.24 18.38
CA LYS A 94 -8.89 10.97 18.99
C LYS A 94 -8.65 11.90 20.17
N LYS A 95 -7.73 11.49 21.04
CA LYS A 95 -7.27 12.26 22.20
C LYS A 95 -5.78 12.07 22.40
N ILE A 96 -5.10 13.15 22.77
CA ILE A 96 -3.75 13.14 23.32
C ILE A 96 -3.85 13.66 24.74
N ALA A 97 -3.27 12.94 25.70
CA ALA A 97 -3.07 13.40 27.06
C ALA A 97 -1.60 13.82 27.20
N TRP A 98 -1.35 15.05 27.60
CA TRP A 98 0.00 15.58 27.82
C TRP A 98 0.25 15.76 29.31
N ASN A 99 1.33 15.17 29.82
CA ASN A 99 1.79 15.37 31.20
C ASN A 99 2.73 16.57 31.26
N TYR A 100 2.18 17.74 31.57
CA TYR A 100 2.94 18.99 31.61
C TYR A 100 3.91 19.06 32.80
N ALA A 101 3.68 18.27 33.87
CA ALA A 101 4.55 18.28 35.04
C ALA A 101 5.88 17.53 34.83
N GLN A 102 5.94 16.67 33.81
CA GLN A 102 7.13 15.90 33.44
C GLN A 102 7.85 16.49 32.22
N GLU A 103 7.28 17.51 31.57
CA GLU A 103 7.89 18.14 30.41
C GLU A 103 8.98 19.13 30.86
N GLU A 104 10.13 19.09 30.20
CA GLU A 104 11.21 20.04 30.44
C GLU A 104 10.88 21.36 29.73
N GLY A 105 10.85 22.46 30.49
CA GLY A 105 10.65 23.81 29.95
C GLY A 105 9.79 24.71 30.83
N LEU A 106 9.70 25.98 30.45
CA LEU A 106 8.90 26.99 31.15
C LEU A 106 7.44 26.91 30.71
N PHE A 107 6.70 25.89 31.15
CA PHE A 107 5.24 25.89 31.01
C PHE A 107 4.62 26.74 32.13
N THR A 108 4.18 27.96 31.78
CA THR A 108 3.60 28.88 32.77
C THR A 108 2.09 28.71 32.97
N GLY A 109 1.41 27.96 32.10
CA GLY A 109 -0.04 27.75 32.14
C GLY A 109 -0.89 28.92 31.63
N ASN A 110 -0.29 30.08 31.38
CA ASN A 110 -1.00 31.26 30.89
C ASN A 110 -1.12 31.25 29.36
N ASN A 111 -2.31 31.64 28.86
CA ASN A 111 -2.63 31.81 27.43
C ASN A 111 -2.23 30.62 26.53
N VAL A 112 -2.50 29.41 27.01
CA VAL A 112 -2.07 28.17 26.34
C VAL A 112 -3.04 27.80 25.22
N GLN A 113 -2.51 27.59 24.01
CA GLN A 113 -3.25 26.93 22.92
C GLN A 113 -2.47 25.73 22.40
N PHE A 114 -3.15 24.78 21.77
CA PHE A 114 -2.56 23.55 21.27
C PHE A 114 -2.73 23.41 19.78
N LYS A 115 -1.74 22.84 19.10
CA LYS A 115 -1.80 22.47 17.69
C LYS A 115 -1.37 21.01 17.53
N VAL A 116 -2.22 20.22 16.90
CA VAL A 116 -1.87 18.87 16.44
C VAL A 116 -1.51 18.96 14.97
N ALA A 117 -0.28 18.59 14.62
CA ALA A 117 0.21 18.64 13.25
C ALA A 117 1.02 17.39 12.92
N GLY A 118 1.04 17.01 11.66
CA GLY A 118 1.68 15.76 11.24
C GLY A 118 1.87 15.64 9.76
N ASN A 119 2.06 14.41 9.29
CA ASN A 119 1.91 14.01 7.89
C ASN A 119 1.03 12.75 7.81
N TYR A 120 0.69 12.32 6.60
CA TYR A 120 -0.08 11.11 6.39
C TYR A 120 0.43 10.30 5.21
N GLU A 121 0.15 9.01 5.26
CA GLU A 121 0.54 8.04 4.24
C GLU A 121 -0.60 7.04 3.97
N PRO A 122 -0.63 6.40 2.79
CA PRO A 122 -1.58 5.33 2.51
C PRO A 122 -1.51 4.22 3.56
N SER A 123 -2.65 3.89 4.17
CA SER A 123 -2.69 2.81 5.15
C SER A 123 -2.72 1.43 4.49
N VAL A 124 -2.31 0.41 5.24
CA VAL A 124 -2.61 -0.98 4.91
C VAL A 124 -4.10 -1.30 5.06
N ILE A 125 -4.88 -0.47 5.78
CA ILE A 125 -6.34 -0.59 5.87
C ILE A 125 -6.95 -0.40 4.47
N GLY A 126 -7.81 -1.34 4.08
CA GLY A 126 -8.46 -1.35 2.76
C GLY A 126 -7.73 -2.18 1.69
N LEU A 127 -6.45 -2.51 1.89
CA LEU A 127 -5.76 -3.51 1.06
C LEU A 127 -6.41 -4.89 1.26
N LYS A 128 -6.54 -5.65 0.18
CA LYS A 128 -7.16 -6.99 0.25
C LYS A 128 -6.17 -8.02 0.80
N GLY A 129 -6.76 -9.04 1.44
CA GLY A 129 -6.05 -10.20 1.98
C GLY A 129 -5.72 -11.24 0.89
N PRO A 130 -5.36 -12.47 1.28
CA PRO A 130 -4.92 -13.52 0.35
C PRO A 130 -5.98 -13.93 -0.68
N GLY A 131 -7.27 -13.70 -0.40
CA GLY A 131 -8.36 -13.95 -1.36
C GLY A 131 -8.28 -13.14 -2.65
N ALA A 132 -7.48 -12.06 -2.69
CA ALA A 132 -7.18 -11.35 -3.94
C ALA A 132 -6.42 -12.23 -4.96
N ALA A 133 -5.79 -13.32 -4.52
CA ALA A 133 -5.11 -14.28 -5.39
C ALA A 133 -6.06 -14.96 -6.37
N PHE A 134 -7.35 -15.08 -6.06
CA PHE A 134 -8.34 -15.57 -7.01
C PHE A 134 -8.39 -14.73 -8.29
N LYS A 135 -8.14 -13.42 -8.20
CA LYS A 135 -8.04 -12.56 -9.39
C LYS A 135 -6.81 -12.85 -10.21
N SER A 136 -5.67 -13.12 -9.55
CA SER A 136 -4.44 -13.57 -10.22
C SER A 136 -4.56 -14.98 -10.82
N LEU A 137 -5.41 -15.82 -10.24
CA LEU A 137 -5.75 -17.13 -10.79
C LEU A 137 -6.51 -16.99 -12.11
N LEU A 138 -7.44 -16.02 -12.22
CA LEU A 138 -8.16 -15.75 -13.47
C LEU A 138 -7.27 -15.04 -14.50
N VAL A 139 -6.56 -13.99 -14.06
CA VAL A 139 -5.71 -13.16 -14.93
C VAL A 139 -4.39 -12.89 -14.21
N PRO A 140 -3.25 -13.43 -14.69
CA PRO A 140 -1.95 -13.23 -14.07
C PRO A 140 -1.70 -11.75 -13.80
N GLY A 141 -1.35 -11.39 -12.57
CA GLY A 141 -1.02 -10.03 -12.15
C GLY A 141 -2.20 -9.21 -11.63
N TRP A 142 -3.46 -9.61 -11.88
CA TRP A 142 -4.62 -8.78 -11.51
C TRP A 142 -4.79 -8.61 -10.00
N GLY A 143 -4.46 -9.64 -9.21
CA GLY A 143 -4.54 -9.59 -7.74
C GLY A 143 -3.66 -8.48 -7.14
N LYS A 144 -2.55 -8.11 -7.80
CA LYS A 144 -1.62 -7.06 -7.35
C LYS A 144 -2.29 -5.68 -7.22
N ARG A 145 -3.35 -5.40 -8.00
CA ARG A 145 -4.08 -4.13 -7.91
C ARG A 145 -4.73 -3.90 -6.55
N GLN A 146 -5.00 -4.97 -5.80
CA GLN A 146 -5.74 -4.92 -4.55
C GLN A 146 -4.87 -5.18 -3.32
N THR A 147 -3.70 -5.81 -3.50
CA THR A 147 -2.79 -6.14 -2.39
C THR A 147 -1.66 -5.13 -2.22
N TYR A 148 -1.43 -4.24 -3.20
CA TYR A 148 -0.37 -3.22 -3.13
C TYR A 148 -0.94 -1.80 -3.06
N PRO A 149 -0.28 -0.88 -2.32
CA PRO A 149 -0.68 0.51 -2.23
C PRO A 149 -0.57 1.22 -3.60
N SER A 150 -1.26 2.35 -3.76
CA SER A 150 -1.37 3.09 -5.03
C SER A 150 -0.03 3.52 -5.63
N GLN A 151 0.95 3.80 -4.78
CA GLN A 151 2.28 4.25 -5.18
C GLN A 151 3.24 3.08 -5.51
N SER A 152 2.84 1.83 -5.28
CA SER A 152 3.72 0.68 -5.52
C SER A 152 3.88 0.37 -7.02
N THR A 153 5.12 0.12 -7.44
CA THR A 153 5.48 -0.35 -8.79
C THR A 153 4.74 -1.63 -9.17
N HIS A 154 4.61 -2.59 -8.25
CA HIS A 154 3.88 -3.84 -8.48
C HIS A 154 2.41 -3.63 -8.84
N ARG A 155 1.80 -2.58 -8.30
CA ARG A 155 0.43 -2.19 -8.65
C ARG A 155 0.38 -1.45 -9.98
N ARG A 156 1.33 -0.55 -10.25
CA ARG A 156 1.40 0.20 -11.51
C ARG A 156 1.58 -0.74 -12.71
N PHE A 157 2.47 -1.71 -12.57
CA PHE A 157 2.81 -2.69 -13.60
C PHE A 157 2.11 -4.05 -13.41
N TRP A 158 0.89 -4.04 -12.90
CA TRP A 158 0.12 -5.25 -12.63
C TRP A 158 -0.11 -6.11 -13.88
N TYR A 159 -0.10 -5.51 -15.08
CA TYR A 159 -0.36 -6.16 -16.36
C TYR A 159 0.87 -6.88 -16.96
N VAL A 160 2.07 -6.65 -16.44
CA VAL A 160 3.31 -7.25 -16.98
C VAL A 160 3.28 -8.78 -16.96
N PRO A 161 2.89 -9.45 -15.86
CA PRO A 161 2.73 -10.91 -15.86
C PRO A 161 1.69 -11.39 -16.88
N THR A 162 0.61 -10.63 -17.07
CA THR A 162 -0.45 -10.95 -18.05
C THR A 162 0.13 -11.03 -19.46
N ILE A 163 0.84 -9.97 -19.88
CA ILE A 163 1.45 -9.89 -21.22
C ILE A 163 2.47 -11.01 -21.40
N ALA A 164 3.33 -11.25 -20.40
CA ALA A 164 4.36 -12.28 -20.48
C ALA A 164 3.77 -13.69 -20.64
N VAL A 165 2.80 -14.06 -19.79
CA VAL A 165 2.16 -15.38 -19.83
C VAL A 165 1.44 -15.59 -21.16
N TYR A 166 0.60 -14.65 -21.60
CA TYR A 166 -0.15 -14.83 -22.85
C TYR A 166 0.75 -14.83 -24.09
N SER A 167 1.84 -14.05 -24.10
CA SER A 167 2.80 -14.07 -25.20
C SER A 167 3.49 -15.44 -25.31
N LEU A 168 3.90 -16.02 -24.19
CA LEU A 168 4.52 -17.36 -24.16
C LEU A 168 3.52 -18.44 -24.59
N LEU A 169 2.28 -18.38 -24.12
CA LEU A 169 1.24 -19.33 -24.54
C LEU A 169 0.96 -19.22 -26.04
N ALA A 170 0.91 -18.00 -26.59
CA ALA A 170 0.72 -17.78 -28.02
C ALA A 170 1.87 -18.38 -28.85
N VAL A 171 3.11 -18.07 -28.50
CA VAL A 171 4.30 -18.64 -29.17
C VAL A 171 4.31 -20.16 -29.08
N GLY A 172 4.05 -20.72 -27.89
CA GLY A 172 3.97 -22.16 -27.70
C GLY A 172 2.88 -22.80 -28.56
N THR A 173 1.73 -22.17 -28.67
CA THR A 173 0.61 -22.68 -29.48
C THR A 173 0.96 -22.70 -30.96
N ILE A 174 1.56 -21.63 -31.48
CA ILE A 174 2.06 -21.58 -32.86
C ILE A 174 3.12 -22.65 -33.11
N ALA A 175 4.05 -22.84 -32.17
CA ALA A 175 5.07 -23.88 -32.25
C ALA A 175 4.46 -25.29 -32.26
N ARG A 176 3.39 -25.53 -31.49
CA ARG A 176 2.67 -26.81 -31.50
C ARG A 176 2.00 -27.09 -32.84
N ILE A 177 1.30 -26.11 -33.40
CA ILE A 177 0.64 -26.25 -34.71
C ILE A 177 1.70 -26.53 -35.78
N SER A 178 2.79 -25.76 -35.78
CA SER A 178 3.89 -25.93 -36.74
C SER A 178 4.57 -27.28 -36.60
N ARG A 179 4.72 -27.78 -35.36
CA ARG A 179 5.26 -29.12 -35.08
C ARG A 179 4.40 -30.19 -35.72
N GLU A 180 3.08 -30.11 -35.58
CA GLU A 180 2.14 -31.08 -36.14
C GLU A 180 2.18 -31.06 -37.68
N ASP A 181 2.27 -29.88 -38.30
CA ASP A 181 2.44 -29.73 -39.74
C ASP A 181 3.76 -30.34 -40.25
N ASN A 182 4.90 -29.98 -39.64
CA ASN A 182 6.19 -30.54 -39.99
C ASN A 182 6.26 -32.06 -39.77
N TYR A 183 5.64 -32.57 -38.71
CA TYR A 183 5.59 -34.00 -38.47
C TYR A 183 4.77 -34.73 -39.54
N ARG A 184 3.66 -34.15 -40.01
CA ARG A 184 2.90 -34.70 -41.15
C ARG A 184 3.73 -34.69 -42.44
N LYS A 185 4.48 -33.61 -42.70
CA LYS A 185 5.39 -33.52 -43.85
C LYS A 185 6.50 -34.57 -43.78
N TYR A 186 7.07 -34.81 -42.60
CA TYR A 186 8.02 -35.90 -42.36
C TYR A 186 7.43 -37.27 -42.73
N LEU A 187 6.20 -37.58 -42.30
CA LEU A 187 5.54 -38.86 -42.61
C LEU A 187 5.25 -39.06 -44.10
N ASN A 188 5.09 -37.98 -44.86
CA ASN A 188 4.75 -38.00 -46.28
C ASN A 188 5.97 -37.80 -47.20
N ALA A 189 7.17 -37.58 -46.66
CA ALA A 189 8.36 -37.29 -47.46
C ALA A 189 8.84 -38.55 -48.19
N THR A 190 9.14 -38.41 -49.49
CA THR A 190 9.64 -39.52 -50.33
C THR A 190 11.17 -39.60 -50.34
N ASN A 191 11.86 -38.58 -49.81
CA ASN A 191 13.32 -38.51 -49.73
C ASN A 191 13.78 -38.39 -48.28
N ASN A 192 14.83 -39.13 -47.93
CA ASN A 192 15.47 -39.14 -46.61
C ASN A 192 15.97 -37.75 -46.17
N GLN A 193 16.48 -36.92 -47.09
CA GLN A 193 16.99 -35.59 -46.74
C GLN A 193 15.87 -34.64 -46.29
N GLU A 194 14.74 -34.65 -47.00
CA GLU A 194 13.55 -33.88 -46.66
C GLU A 194 12.91 -34.39 -45.36
N ALA A 195 12.79 -35.71 -45.22
CA ALA A 195 12.31 -36.34 -44.00
C ALA A 195 13.12 -35.87 -42.79
N ASN A 196 14.46 -35.91 -42.87
CA ASN A 196 15.31 -35.47 -41.76
C ASN A 196 15.13 -33.98 -41.42
N THR A 197 14.96 -33.12 -42.44
CA THR A 197 14.76 -31.67 -42.24
C THR A 197 13.43 -31.37 -41.54
N PHE A 198 12.35 -32.03 -41.96
CA PHE A 198 11.04 -31.88 -41.32
C PHE A 198 11.03 -32.45 -39.90
N TYR A 199 11.69 -33.59 -39.69
CA TYR A 199 11.81 -34.21 -38.37
C TYR A 199 12.56 -33.30 -37.39
N GLU A 200 13.73 -32.77 -37.77
CA GLU A 200 14.49 -31.86 -36.90
C GLU A 200 13.75 -30.55 -36.62
N SER A 201 13.03 -30.02 -37.62
CA SER A 201 12.16 -28.84 -37.45
C SER A 201 11.04 -29.12 -36.45
N ALA A 202 10.35 -30.27 -36.56
CA ALA A 202 9.32 -30.67 -35.61
C ALA A 202 9.89 -30.87 -34.19
N ARG A 203 11.09 -31.46 -34.09
CA ARG A 203 11.80 -31.64 -32.81
C ARG A 203 12.15 -30.30 -32.15
N GLN A 204 12.66 -29.34 -32.91
CA GLN A 204 12.95 -28.00 -32.41
C GLN A 204 11.67 -27.29 -31.93
N GLN A 205 10.60 -27.32 -32.73
CA GLN A 205 9.32 -26.72 -32.38
C GLN A 205 8.68 -27.37 -31.14
N HIS A 206 8.87 -28.68 -30.94
CA HIS A 206 8.46 -29.36 -29.71
C HIS A 206 9.17 -28.80 -28.47
N ARG A 207 10.49 -28.55 -28.57
CA ARG A 207 11.26 -27.93 -27.47
C ARG A 207 10.78 -26.51 -27.18
N ILE A 208 10.48 -25.71 -28.21
CA ILE A 208 9.95 -24.35 -28.05
C ILE A 208 8.57 -24.39 -27.37
N PHE A 209 7.68 -25.27 -27.83
CA PHE A 209 6.37 -25.47 -27.20
C PHE A 209 6.52 -25.82 -25.72
N LEU A 210 7.32 -26.84 -25.39
CA LEU A 210 7.49 -27.28 -24.00
C LEU A 210 8.11 -26.17 -23.13
N GLY A 211 9.18 -25.53 -23.62
CA GLY A 211 9.87 -24.47 -22.89
C GLY A 211 8.97 -23.26 -22.60
N THR A 212 8.21 -22.80 -23.60
CA THR A 212 7.30 -21.67 -23.43
C THR A 212 6.11 -21.98 -22.51
N TRP A 213 5.54 -23.19 -22.59
CA TRP A 213 4.45 -23.60 -21.70
C TRP A 213 4.89 -23.76 -20.25
N VAL A 214 6.07 -24.35 -20.02
CA VAL A 214 6.65 -24.47 -18.67
C VAL A 214 6.94 -23.08 -18.11
N ALA A 215 7.58 -22.20 -18.90
CA ALA A 215 7.88 -20.84 -18.48
C ALA A 215 6.61 -20.04 -18.14
N ALA A 216 5.57 -20.13 -18.99
CA ALA A 216 4.28 -19.47 -18.75
C ALA A 216 3.64 -19.96 -17.44
N SER A 217 3.64 -21.27 -17.21
CA SER A 217 3.09 -21.89 -15.99
C SER A 217 3.83 -21.42 -14.73
N VAL A 218 5.16 -21.39 -14.78
CA VAL A 218 6.00 -20.92 -13.65
C VAL A 218 5.71 -19.45 -13.33
N ILE A 219 5.66 -18.58 -14.35
CA ILE A 219 5.37 -17.15 -14.15
C ILE A 219 3.97 -16.96 -13.54
N TRP A 220 2.98 -17.69 -14.04
CA TRP A 220 1.61 -17.60 -13.54
C TRP A 220 1.51 -18.05 -12.08
N LEU A 221 2.07 -19.22 -11.73
CA LEU A 221 2.07 -19.73 -10.36
C LEU A 221 2.84 -18.82 -9.40
N ALA A 222 3.98 -18.27 -9.83
CA ALA A 222 4.74 -17.31 -9.03
C ALA A 222 3.95 -16.03 -8.74
N ASP A 223 3.17 -15.52 -9.72
CA ASP A 223 2.31 -14.36 -9.51
C ASP A 223 1.23 -14.64 -8.45
N ILE A 224 0.55 -15.78 -8.54
CA ILE A 224 -0.48 -16.20 -7.58
C ILE A 224 0.14 -16.29 -6.18
N ALA A 225 1.27 -16.98 -6.04
CA ALA A 225 1.95 -17.14 -4.77
C ALA A 225 2.34 -15.78 -4.15
N MET A 226 2.87 -14.86 -4.95
CA MET A 226 3.22 -13.51 -4.49
C MET A 226 2.02 -12.74 -3.95
N VAL A 227 0.86 -12.84 -4.62
CA VAL A 227 -0.38 -12.21 -4.16
C VAL A 227 -0.90 -12.83 -2.86
N VAL A 228 -0.80 -14.16 -2.71
CA VAL A 228 -1.16 -14.85 -1.46
C VAL A 228 -0.28 -14.36 -0.30
N ILE A 229 1.04 -14.38 -0.47
CA ILE A 229 2.01 -13.96 0.55
C ILE A 229 1.77 -12.51 0.95
N ARG A 230 1.63 -11.61 -0.04
CA ARG A 230 1.38 -10.20 0.22
C ARG A 230 0.04 -9.97 0.90
N GLY A 231 -1.01 -10.67 0.47
CA GLY A 231 -2.33 -10.60 1.08
C GLY A 231 -2.32 -11.07 2.55
N ALA A 232 -1.58 -12.13 2.87
CA ALA A 232 -1.41 -12.58 4.25
C ALA A 232 -0.68 -11.54 5.11
N SER A 233 0.40 -10.95 4.57
CA SER A 233 1.13 -9.86 5.21
C SER A 233 0.24 -8.64 5.49
N ASN A 234 -0.58 -8.22 4.52
CA ASN A 234 -1.54 -7.13 4.69
C ASN A 234 -2.54 -7.42 5.82
N LYS A 235 -3.11 -8.63 5.86
CA LYS A 235 -4.06 -9.02 6.92
C LYS A 235 -3.41 -8.97 8.31
N LYS A 236 -2.14 -9.38 8.42
CA LYS A 236 -1.38 -9.29 9.67
C LYS A 236 -1.13 -7.83 10.06
N ALA A 237 -0.67 -7.01 9.12
CA ALA A 237 -0.40 -5.59 9.35
C ALA A 237 -1.66 -4.81 9.75
N GLN A 238 -2.80 -5.08 9.09
CA GLN A 238 -4.11 -4.49 9.45
C GLN A 238 -4.49 -4.82 10.90
N LYS A 239 -4.39 -6.10 11.31
CA LYS A 239 -4.67 -6.52 12.68
C LYS A 239 -3.77 -5.81 13.69
N GLN A 240 -2.48 -5.70 13.40
CA GLN A 240 -1.52 -5.01 14.27
C GLN A 240 -1.84 -3.52 14.40
N LEU A 241 -2.15 -2.86 13.28
CA LEU A 241 -2.49 -1.45 13.23
C LEU A 241 -3.77 -1.13 14.01
N ILE A 242 -4.81 -1.94 13.83
CA ILE A 242 -6.07 -1.81 14.59
C ILE A 242 -5.81 -2.03 16.07
N LYS A 243 -5.09 -3.10 16.44
CA LYS A 243 -4.76 -3.40 17.85
C LYS A 243 -3.96 -2.26 18.50
N LYS A 244 -3.01 -1.66 17.78
CA LYS A 244 -2.24 -0.50 18.24
C LYS A 244 -3.16 0.71 18.51
N ASN A 245 -4.08 1.01 17.61
CA ASN A 245 -5.04 2.11 17.79
C ASN A 245 -6.00 1.85 18.96
N GLN A 246 -6.48 0.62 19.13
CA GLN A 246 -7.30 0.23 20.29
C GLN A 246 -6.54 0.38 21.62
N MET A 247 -5.24 0.06 21.66
CA MET A 247 -4.42 0.30 22.85
C MET A 247 -4.25 1.80 23.13
N MET A 248 -4.10 2.63 22.08
CA MET A 248 -4.08 4.08 22.25
C MET A 248 -5.41 4.59 22.81
N ASP A 249 -6.54 4.15 22.26
CA ASP A 249 -7.89 4.48 22.76
C ASP A 249 -8.04 4.14 24.25
N GLN A 250 -7.58 2.96 24.68
CA GLN A 250 -7.61 2.52 26.08
C GLN A 250 -6.77 3.41 27.01
N LYS A 251 -5.58 3.83 26.57
CA LYS A 251 -4.69 4.69 27.36
C LYS A 251 -5.26 6.07 27.66
N VAL A 252 -6.15 6.57 26.79
CA VAL A 252 -6.81 7.89 26.95
C VAL A 252 -8.30 7.79 27.29
N GLY A 253 -8.76 6.61 27.71
CA GLY A 253 -10.13 6.40 28.18
C GLY A 253 -11.20 6.63 27.11
N ILE A 254 -10.91 6.42 25.83
CA ILE A 254 -11.92 6.42 24.77
C ILE A 254 -12.61 5.05 24.76
N THR A 255 -13.94 5.05 24.94
CA THR A 255 -14.77 3.83 24.96
C THR A 255 -15.38 3.50 23.59
N THR A 256 -15.35 4.45 22.65
CA THR A 256 -15.84 4.28 21.28
C THR A 256 -14.68 3.89 20.35
N SER A 257 -14.62 2.63 19.94
CA SER A 257 -13.63 2.17 18.96
C SER A 257 -14.23 2.22 17.57
N TYR A 258 -13.56 2.80 16.58
CA TYR A 258 -14.02 2.77 15.18
C TYR A 258 -13.74 1.38 14.58
N ASP A 259 -14.77 0.72 14.04
CA ASP A 259 -14.63 -0.54 13.32
C ASP A 259 -14.36 -0.26 11.84
N PHE A 260 -13.12 -0.48 11.42
CA PHE A 260 -12.65 -0.27 10.05
C PHE A 260 -13.14 -1.33 9.06
N ASN A 261 -13.75 -2.44 9.51
CA ASN A 261 -14.38 -3.41 8.62
C ASN A 261 -15.80 -2.98 8.24
N THR A 262 -16.54 -2.39 9.18
CA THR A 262 -17.94 -1.94 8.98
C THR A 262 -18.04 -0.45 8.66
N ASN A 263 -16.94 0.30 8.78
CA ASN A 263 -16.92 1.77 8.73
C ASN A 263 -17.92 2.40 9.72
N GLN A 264 -18.08 1.79 10.89
CA GLN A 264 -19.01 2.25 11.91
C GLN A 264 -18.31 2.44 13.26
N PRO A 265 -18.72 3.43 14.07
CA PRO A 265 -18.29 3.50 15.45
C PRO A 265 -18.87 2.29 16.20
N ASN A 266 -18.01 1.48 16.78
CA ASN A 266 -18.43 0.41 17.69
C ASN A 266 -18.49 0.99 19.11
N ILE A 267 -19.70 1.07 19.65
CA ILE A 267 -19.96 1.48 21.02
C ILE A 267 -19.72 0.24 21.90
N GLY A 268 -18.48 0.05 22.31
CA GLY A 268 -18.15 -0.94 23.32
C GLY A 268 -18.50 -0.40 24.70
N LEU A 269 -19.59 -0.87 25.32
CA LEU A 269 -19.79 -0.72 26.76
C LEU A 269 -18.69 -1.49 27.49
N ARG A 270 -17.64 -0.79 27.91
CA ARG A 270 -16.62 -1.33 28.81
C ARG A 270 -16.90 -0.83 30.22
N LEU A 271 -17.52 -1.66 31.03
CA LEU A 271 -17.61 -1.47 32.48
C LEU A 271 -16.18 -1.64 33.04
N LYS A 272 -15.64 -0.57 33.64
CA LYS A 272 -14.46 -0.69 34.51
C LYS A 272 -14.98 -1.25 35.84
N PHE A 273 -14.56 -2.47 36.17
CA PHE A 273 -14.58 -2.96 37.54
C PHE A 273 -13.20 -2.74 38.15
#